data_AF-A0A2E3H4W0-F1
#
_entry.id   AF-A0A2E3H4W0-F1
#
_cell.length_a   1.000
_cell.length_b   1.000
_cell.length_c   1.000
_cell.angle_alpha   90.00
_cell.angle_beta   90.00
_cell.angle_gamma   90.00
#
_symmetry.space_group_name_H-M   'P 1'
#
loop_
_entity.id
_entity.type
_entity.pdbx_description
1 polymer ?
#
loop_
_entity_poly.entity_id
_entity_poly.type
_entity_poly.pdbx_seq_one_letter_code
_entity_poly.pdbx_strand_id
1 'polypeptide(L)'
;MVQIACPNCGDRIDLRDGVRMLTCPSCGTTLLYEDAVVRQAGSAGVMHDAPLLFGIGDRVRCPAGIFDILGHARFDYGRGWWDEFWALDEDGHPAWLSIDEGDVAVQRRDRTARGPKSGASLRLGDAFSHKSEDYRVTEVDEAKCIALRGEFDEPLSVGETYRFVNAQSRGGRLLSGEFSGDDAMWFEGQWVDPFDVTVEQGT
;
A
#
# COMPACT_ATOMS: atom_id res chain seq x y z
N MET A 1 9.70 -13.06 14.40
CA MET A 1 8.24 -13.28 14.41
C MET A 1 7.75 -13.27 15.85
N VAL A 2 6.60 -12.65 16.10
CA VAL A 2 5.93 -12.61 17.40
C VAL A 2 4.62 -13.37 17.28
N GLN A 3 4.31 -14.27 18.21
CA GLN A 3 3.01 -14.94 18.20
C GLN A 3 1.99 -14.08 18.95
N ILE A 4 0.86 -13.79 18.28
CA ILE A 4 -0.27 -13.07 18.85
C ILE A 4 -1.52 -13.96 18.83
N ALA A 5 -2.51 -13.61 19.65
CA ALA A 5 -3.82 -14.24 19.64
C ALA A 5 -4.89 -13.25 19.20
N CYS A 6 -5.74 -13.64 18.25
CA CYS A 6 -6.86 -12.81 17.84
C CYS A 6 -7.82 -12.60 19.02
N PRO A 7 -8.10 -11.36 19.45
CA PRO A 7 -9.01 -11.09 20.57
C PRO A 7 -10.47 -11.45 20.28
N ASN A 8 -10.84 -11.62 19.00
CA ASN A 8 -12.20 -11.94 18.59
C ASN A 8 -12.47 -13.45 18.55
N CYS A 9 -11.57 -14.26 17.97
CA CYS A 9 -11.79 -15.70 17.78
C CYS A 9 -10.77 -16.62 18.47
N GLY A 10 -9.70 -16.06 19.05
CA GLY A 10 -8.66 -16.83 19.75
C GLY A 10 -7.61 -17.48 18.83
N ASP A 11 -7.68 -17.29 17.51
CA ASP A 11 -6.71 -17.85 16.57
C ASP A 11 -5.29 -17.36 16.84
N ARG A 12 -4.30 -18.24 16.65
CA ARG A 12 -2.88 -17.93 16.86
C ARG A 12 -2.23 -17.54 15.54
N ILE A 13 -1.61 -16.38 15.53
CA ILE A 13 -1.04 -15.79 14.31
C ILE A 13 0.42 -15.47 14.56
N ASP A 14 1.30 -15.93 13.66
CA ASP A 14 2.72 -15.60 13.69
C ASP A 14 2.94 -14.29 12.93
N LEU A 15 3.12 -13.20 13.67
CA LEU A 15 3.29 -11.86 13.13
C LEU A 15 4.73 -11.62 12.67
N ARG A 16 4.91 -11.11 11.45
CA ARG A 16 6.21 -10.68 10.93
C ARG A 16 6.71 -9.41 11.62
N ASP A 17 8.02 -9.21 11.60
CA ASP A 17 8.61 -7.98 12.14
C ASP A 17 8.21 -6.77 11.29
N GLY A 18 8.01 -5.62 11.93
CA GLY A 18 7.57 -4.38 11.26
C GLY A 18 6.08 -4.29 10.91
N VAL A 19 5.31 -5.39 10.96
CA VAL A 19 3.86 -5.37 10.73
C VAL A 19 3.16 -4.60 11.85
N ARG A 20 2.36 -3.60 11.47
CA ARG A 20 1.54 -2.79 12.37
C ARG A 20 0.08 -3.22 12.35
N MET A 21 -0.38 -3.74 11.22
CA MET A 21 -1.78 -4.12 11.05
C MET A 21 -1.90 -5.41 10.25
N LEU A 22 -2.92 -6.20 10.58
CA LEU A 22 -3.24 -7.41 9.84
C LEU A 22 -4.73 -7.76 9.89
N THR A 23 -5.18 -8.64 9.01
CA THR A 23 -6.49 -9.31 9.13
C THR A 23 -6.33 -10.73 9.63
N CYS A 24 -7.09 -11.14 10.65
CA CYS A 24 -7.10 -12.51 11.12
C CYS A 24 -7.53 -13.47 9.99
N PRO A 25 -6.72 -14.49 9.63
CA PRO A 25 -7.04 -15.40 8.54
C PRO A 25 -8.27 -16.26 8.84
N SER A 26 -8.53 -16.56 10.12
CA SER A 26 -9.66 -17.40 10.54
C SER A 26 -11.01 -16.68 10.57
N CYS A 27 -11.06 -15.38 10.87
CA CYS A 27 -12.34 -14.67 11.08
C CYS A 27 -12.46 -13.31 10.38
N GLY A 28 -11.43 -12.86 9.65
CA GLY A 28 -11.45 -11.59 8.92
C GLY A 28 -11.54 -10.33 9.79
N THR A 29 -11.25 -10.44 11.09
CA THR A 29 -11.18 -9.27 11.97
C THR A 29 -9.90 -8.48 11.68
N THR A 30 -10.01 -7.16 11.52
CA THR A 30 -8.83 -6.28 11.39
C THR A 30 -8.22 -6.05 12.77
N LEU A 31 -6.92 -6.24 12.87
CA LEU A 31 -6.13 -6.21 14.09
C LEU A 31 -5.04 -5.15 13.96
N LEU A 32 -4.97 -4.25 14.95
CA LEU A 32 -3.87 -3.30 15.11
C LEU A 32 -2.89 -3.86 16.16
N TYR A 33 -1.61 -3.89 15.82
CA TYR A 33 -0.51 -4.29 16.70
C TYR A 33 0.36 -3.08 17.04
N GLU A 34 0.25 -2.63 18.28
CA GLU A 34 0.93 -1.44 18.79
C GLU A 34 1.38 -1.68 20.23
N ASP A 35 2.60 -1.27 20.58
CA ASP A 35 3.17 -1.41 21.93
C ASP A 35 3.09 -2.84 22.51
N ALA A 36 3.32 -3.85 21.65
CA ALA A 36 3.19 -5.27 21.97
C ALA A 36 1.77 -5.71 22.41
N VAL A 37 0.76 -4.91 22.06
CA VAL A 37 -0.66 -5.21 22.31
C VAL A 37 -1.39 -5.34 20.97
N VAL A 38 -2.20 -6.39 20.87
CA VAL A 38 -3.14 -6.56 19.76
C VAL A 38 -4.51 -6.03 20.15
N ARG A 39 -5.09 -5.17 19.30
CA ARG A 39 -6.42 -4.59 19.49
C ARG A 39 -7.28 -4.85 18.25
N GLN A 40 -8.58 -5.00 18.45
CA GLN A 40 -9.53 -5.02 17.34
C GLN A 40 -9.64 -3.61 16.76
N ALA A 41 -9.36 -3.47 15.47
CA ALA A 41 -9.42 -2.20 14.73
C ALA A 41 -10.68 -2.07 13.87
N GLY A 42 -11.34 -3.18 13.54
CA GLY A 42 -12.57 -3.17 12.74
C GLY A 42 -12.81 -4.50 12.03
N SER A 43 -13.58 -4.43 10.94
CA SER A 43 -13.78 -5.54 10.00
C SER A 43 -12.99 -5.29 8.73
N ALA A 44 -12.57 -6.38 8.08
CA ALA A 44 -11.76 -6.32 6.87
C ALA A 44 -12.49 -5.83 5.60
N GLY A 45 -13.80 -5.55 5.65
CA GLY A 45 -14.60 -5.17 4.48
C GLY A 45 -14.81 -6.32 3.49
N VAL A 46 -15.57 -6.05 2.42
CA VAL A 46 -15.87 -7.04 1.37
C VAL A 46 -14.93 -6.81 0.19
N MET A 47 -14.08 -7.79 -0.10
CA MET A 47 -13.26 -7.82 -1.31
C MET A 47 -14.08 -8.53 -2.40
N HIS A 48 -14.39 -7.83 -3.50
CA HIS A 48 -15.09 -8.44 -4.63
C HIS A 48 -14.13 -9.23 -5.50
N ASP A 49 -14.59 -10.37 -6.03
CA ASP A 49 -13.85 -11.20 -6.97
C ASP A 49 -13.69 -10.45 -8.30
N ALA A 50 -12.50 -9.89 -8.50
CA ALA A 50 -12.04 -9.33 -9.75
C ALA A 50 -10.74 -10.06 -10.16
N PRO A 51 -10.46 -10.26 -11.46
CA PRO A 51 -9.19 -10.82 -11.88
C PRO A 51 -8.05 -9.89 -11.43
N LEU A 52 -7.11 -10.44 -10.66
CA LEU A 52 -5.90 -9.75 -10.23
C LEU A 52 -4.69 -10.37 -10.93
N LEU A 53 -3.67 -9.57 -11.20
CA LEU A 53 -2.41 -10.05 -11.77
C LEU A 53 -1.67 -10.96 -10.78
N PHE A 54 -1.74 -10.64 -9.49
CA PHE A 54 -1.19 -11.39 -8.36
C PHE A 54 -2.01 -11.10 -7.10
N GLY A 55 -1.89 -11.97 -6.09
CA GLY A 55 -2.57 -11.84 -4.81
C GLY A 55 -1.69 -12.22 -3.62
N ILE A 56 -2.26 -12.15 -2.41
CA ILE A 56 -1.56 -12.54 -1.17
C ILE A 56 -1.07 -13.98 -1.26
N GLY A 57 0.18 -14.21 -0.86
CA GLY A 57 0.85 -15.51 -0.91
C GLY A 57 1.68 -15.71 -2.17
N ASP A 58 1.45 -14.92 -3.21
CA ASP A 58 2.24 -14.98 -4.44
C ASP A 58 3.62 -14.35 -4.26
N ARG A 59 4.57 -14.84 -5.07
CA ARG A 59 5.88 -14.21 -5.27
C ARG A 59 5.93 -13.59 -6.65
N VAL A 60 6.13 -12.27 -6.69
CA VAL A 60 6.08 -11.44 -7.90
C VAL A 60 7.49 -11.01 -8.29
N ARG A 61 7.90 -11.28 -9.53
CA ARG A 61 9.16 -10.81 -10.11
C ARG A 61 8.88 -9.82 -11.23
N CYS A 62 9.55 -8.67 -11.19
CA CYS A 62 9.46 -7.62 -12.20
C CYS A 62 10.78 -6.81 -12.28
N PRO A 63 10.93 -5.84 -13.19
CA PRO A 63 12.14 -5.00 -13.27
C PRO A 63 12.47 -4.22 -11.99
N ALA A 64 11.47 -3.98 -11.12
CA ALA A 64 11.67 -3.29 -9.84
C ALA A 64 12.18 -4.20 -8.70
N GLY A 65 12.19 -5.53 -8.90
CA GLY A 65 12.64 -6.50 -7.89
C GLY A 65 11.78 -7.76 -7.82
N ILE A 66 11.99 -8.52 -6.75
CA ILE A 66 11.20 -9.70 -6.39
C ILE A 66 10.52 -9.42 -5.06
N PHE A 67 9.23 -9.75 -4.96
CA PHE A 67 8.37 -9.35 -3.86
C PHE A 67 7.48 -10.51 -3.41
N ASP A 68 7.48 -10.78 -2.11
CA ASP A 68 6.50 -11.68 -1.48
C ASP A 68 5.27 -10.86 -1.08
N ILE A 69 4.11 -11.14 -1.66
CA ILE A 69 2.87 -10.37 -1.43
C ILE A 69 2.21 -10.82 -0.12
N LEU A 70 2.02 -9.88 0.80
CA LEU A 70 1.57 -10.16 2.17
C LEU A 70 0.29 -9.44 2.55
N GLY A 71 0.05 -8.25 2.00
CA GLY A 71 -1.15 -7.44 2.25
C GLY A 71 -1.85 -7.08 0.95
N HIS A 72 -3.17 -6.87 1.03
CA HIS A 72 -4.00 -6.41 -0.07
C HIS A 72 -5.06 -5.44 0.45
N ALA A 73 -4.94 -4.18 0.06
CA ALA A 73 -5.90 -3.11 0.26
C ALA A 73 -6.62 -2.79 -1.05
N ARG A 74 -7.89 -2.40 -0.95
CA ARG A 74 -8.66 -1.88 -2.09
C ARG A 74 -9.21 -0.51 -1.77
N PHE A 75 -9.04 0.42 -2.70
CA PHE A 75 -9.45 1.80 -2.57
C PHE A 75 -10.43 2.20 -3.66
N ASP A 76 -11.56 2.77 -3.28
CA ASP A 76 -12.64 3.25 -4.15
C ASP A 76 -12.53 4.77 -4.33
N TYR A 77 -12.36 5.22 -5.57
CA TYR A 77 -12.30 6.64 -5.96
C TYR A 77 -13.59 7.10 -6.68
N GLY A 78 -14.69 6.36 -6.52
CA GLY A 78 -16.03 6.68 -6.99
C GLY A 78 -16.33 6.25 -8.42
N ARG A 79 -15.36 6.33 -9.34
CA ARG A 79 -15.51 5.85 -10.73
C ARG A 79 -15.02 4.43 -10.94
N GLY A 80 -14.19 3.94 -10.02
CA GLY A 80 -13.55 2.64 -10.05
C GLY A 80 -12.82 2.40 -8.74
N TRP A 81 -11.97 1.39 -8.73
CA TRP A 81 -11.08 1.09 -7.61
C TRP A 81 -9.71 0.70 -8.13
N TRP A 82 -8.69 0.90 -7.30
CA TRP A 82 -7.39 0.26 -7.48
C TRP A 82 -7.13 -0.73 -6.35
N ASP A 83 -6.21 -1.64 -6.62
CA ASP A 83 -5.72 -2.62 -5.67
C ASP A 83 -4.28 -2.31 -5.30
N GLU A 84 -3.99 -2.31 -4.01
CA GLU A 84 -2.67 -1.99 -3.49
C GLU A 84 -2.17 -3.11 -2.57
N PHE A 85 -0.95 -3.56 -2.82
CA PHE A 85 -0.38 -4.73 -2.19
C PHE A 85 0.86 -4.35 -1.40
N TRP A 86 0.84 -4.69 -0.11
CA TRP A 86 2.02 -4.60 0.72
C TRP A 86 2.86 -5.88 0.58
N ALA A 87 4.16 -5.70 0.35
CA ALA A 87 5.07 -6.79 0.08
C ALA A 87 6.44 -6.56 0.72
N LEU A 88 7.20 -7.64 0.86
CA LEU A 88 8.61 -7.60 1.24
C LEU A 88 9.48 -8.06 0.07
N ASP A 89 10.59 -7.37 -0.17
CA ASP A 89 11.60 -7.87 -1.11
C ASP A 89 12.47 -8.98 -0.50
N GLU A 90 13.41 -9.52 -1.30
CA GLU A 90 14.28 -10.64 -0.89
C GLU A 90 15.11 -10.34 0.37
N ASP A 91 15.37 -9.06 0.65
CA ASP A 91 16.10 -8.60 1.81
C ASP A 91 15.18 -8.24 3.00
N GLY A 92 13.86 -8.41 2.84
CA GLY A 92 12.86 -8.09 3.85
C GLY A 92 12.53 -6.59 3.93
N HIS A 93 12.86 -5.79 2.91
CA HIS A 93 12.47 -4.39 2.89
C HIS A 93 11.06 -4.21 2.31
N PRO A 94 10.24 -3.31 2.89
CA PRO A 94 8.87 -3.12 2.45
C PRO A 94 8.79 -2.40 1.10
N ALA A 95 7.83 -2.82 0.30
CA ALA A 95 7.40 -2.17 -0.94
C ALA A 95 5.88 -2.25 -1.10
N TRP A 96 5.33 -1.30 -1.82
CA TRP A 96 3.93 -1.23 -2.19
C TRP A 96 3.81 -1.42 -3.71
N LEU A 97 2.98 -2.36 -4.12
CA LEU A 97 2.66 -2.62 -5.52
C LEU A 97 1.22 -2.22 -5.77
N SER A 98 0.98 -1.30 -6.70
CA SER A 98 -0.37 -0.88 -7.08
C SER A 98 -0.75 -1.46 -8.43
N ILE A 99 -2.02 -1.85 -8.57
CA ILE A 99 -2.67 -2.19 -9.84
C ILE A 99 -3.87 -1.27 -10.01
N ASP A 100 -3.83 -0.42 -11.03
CA ASP A 100 -4.94 0.45 -11.41
C ASP A 100 -5.19 0.34 -12.92
N GLU A 101 -6.41 -0.04 -13.31
CA GLU A 101 -6.82 -0.28 -14.71
C GLU A 101 -5.85 -1.14 -15.56
N GLY A 102 -5.02 -1.97 -14.91
CA GLY A 102 -4.03 -2.85 -15.56
C GLY A 102 -2.59 -2.30 -15.57
N ASP A 103 -2.39 -1.05 -15.16
CA ASP A 103 -1.06 -0.47 -14.94
C ASP A 103 -0.50 -0.91 -13.59
N VAL A 104 0.80 -1.21 -13.55
CA VAL A 104 1.49 -1.66 -12.34
C VAL A 104 2.50 -0.61 -11.90
N ALA A 105 2.43 -0.19 -10.63
CA ALA A 105 3.44 0.67 -10.02
C ALA A 105 4.10 -0.07 -8.85
N VAL A 106 5.41 0.14 -8.67
CA VAL A 106 6.15 -0.33 -7.49
C VAL A 106 6.78 0.85 -6.81
N GLN A 107 6.40 1.08 -5.55
CA GLN A 107 6.84 2.22 -4.76
C GLN A 107 7.35 1.80 -3.38
N ARG A 108 8.21 2.63 -2.80
CA ARG A 108 8.75 2.45 -1.45
C ARG A 108 8.63 3.75 -0.68
N ARG A 109 8.35 3.62 0.62
CA ARG A 109 8.23 4.76 1.51
C ARG A 109 9.55 5.51 1.64
N ASP A 110 9.51 6.79 1.34
CA ASP A 110 10.63 7.70 1.53
C ASP A 110 10.61 8.28 2.95
N ARG A 111 11.32 7.61 3.86
CA ARG A 111 11.43 8.02 5.27
C ARG A 111 12.36 9.22 5.50
N THR A 112 13.03 9.69 4.45
CA THR A 112 14.00 10.80 4.53
C THR A 112 13.43 12.12 4.03
N ALA A 113 12.31 12.08 3.33
CA ALA A 113 11.72 13.24 2.70
C ALA A 113 11.10 14.22 3.69
N ARG A 114 11.44 15.49 3.48
CA ARG A 114 10.64 16.64 3.92
C ARG A 114 9.97 17.25 2.68
N GLY A 115 9.23 16.44 1.92
CA GLY A 115 8.42 16.93 0.81
C GLY A 115 7.39 17.97 1.28
N PRO A 116 6.67 18.62 0.36
CA PRO A 116 5.65 19.61 0.72
C PRO A 116 4.67 19.06 1.76
N LYS A 117 4.59 19.70 2.93
CA LYS A 117 3.80 19.22 4.08
C LYS A 117 2.30 19.51 3.98
N SER A 118 1.75 19.70 2.79
CA SER A 118 0.31 19.81 2.62
C SER A 118 -0.11 19.48 1.19
N GLY A 119 -0.86 18.40 1.00
CA GLY A 119 -1.49 18.08 -0.28
C GLY A 119 -2.53 19.13 -0.67
N ALA A 120 -2.98 19.96 0.29
CA ALA A 120 -3.88 21.08 0.07
C ALA A 120 -3.30 22.19 -0.82
N SER A 121 -1.98 22.31 -0.95
CA SER A 121 -1.36 23.32 -1.82
C SER A 121 -1.05 22.81 -3.23
N LEU A 122 -0.83 21.51 -3.39
CA LEU A 122 -0.47 20.93 -4.69
C LEU A 122 -1.71 20.78 -5.56
N ARG A 123 -1.63 21.27 -6.79
CA ARG A 123 -2.67 21.19 -7.82
C ARG A 123 -2.17 20.41 -9.01
N LEU A 124 -3.11 19.87 -9.78
CA LEU A 124 -2.80 19.20 -11.03
C LEU A 124 -1.94 20.09 -11.94
N GLY A 125 -0.82 19.56 -12.40
CA GLY A 125 0.12 20.23 -13.27
C GLY A 125 1.18 21.08 -12.58
N ASP A 126 1.10 21.28 -11.26
CA ASP A 126 2.13 21.97 -10.48
C ASP A 126 3.48 21.24 -10.60
N ALA A 127 4.56 22.00 -10.54
CA ALA A 127 5.91 21.48 -10.50
C ALA A 127 6.57 21.76 -9.14
N PHE A 128 7.28 20.78 -8.61
CA PHE A 128 8.04 20.91 -7.38
C PHE A 128 9.26 19.98 -7.41
N SER A 129 10.28 20.33 -6.64
CA SER A 129 11.48 19.50 -6.53
C SER A 129 11.42 18.63 -5.28
N HIS A 130 11.79 17.36 -5.41
CA HIS A 130 11.92 16.39 -4.32
C HIS A 130 13.26 15.66 -4.48
N LYS A 131 14.11 15.65 -3.44
CA LYS A 131 15.48 15.09 -3.48
C LYS A 131 16.30 15.51 -4.72
N SER A 132 16.20 16.79 -5.11
CA SER A 132 16.90 17.35 -6.27
C SER A 132 16.43 16.83 -7.64
N GLU A 133 15.32 16.12 -7.70
CA GLU A 133 14.62 15.73 -8.93
C GLU A 133 13.36 16.59 -9.08
N ASP A 134 13.07 17.05 -10.30
CA ASP A 134 11.86 17.83 -10.59
C ASP A 134 10.69 16.92 -10.97
N TYR A 135 9.59 17.09 -10.25
CA TYR A 135 8.35 16.36 -10.45
C TYR A 135 7.24 17.29 -10.93
N ARG A 136 6.32 16.72 -11.70
CA ARG A 136 5.06 17.37 -12.07
C ARG A 136 3.89 16.55 -11.54
N VAL A 137 2.96 17.23 -10.88
CA VAL A 137 1.72 16.62 -10.36
C VAL A 137 0.87 16.16 -11.54
N THR A 138 0.56 14.87 -11.57
CA THR A 138 -0.28 14.21 -12.59
C THR A 138 -1.66 13.88 -12.06
N GLU A 139 -1.82 13.82 -10.73
CA GLU A 139 -3.09 13.50 -10.10
C GLU A 139 -3.19 14.10 -8.71
N VAL A 140 -4.39 14.54 -8.35
CA VAL A 140 -4.77 14.96 -6.99
C VAL A 140 -6.19 14.47 -6.77
N ASP A 141 -6.37 13.49 -5.91
CA ASP A 141 -7.71 12.93 -5.63
C ASP A 141 -7.79 12.39 -4.20
N GLU A 142 -8.96 11.83 -3.87
CA GLU A 142 -9.21 11.09 -2.64
C GLU A 142 -9.81 9.72 -2.94
N ALA A 143 -9.50 8.74 -2.10
CA ALA A 143 -10.09 7.41 -2.21
C ALA A 143 -10.38 6.80 -0.86
N LYS A 144 -11.44 6.00 -0.82
CA LYS A 144 -11.92 5.33 0.38
C LYS A 144 -11.37 3.92 0.44
N CYS A 145 -10.71 3.56 1.54
CA CYS A 145 -10.35 2.17 1.78
C CYS A 145 -11.63 1.35 2.03
N ILE A 146 -11.92 0.38 1.17
CA ILE A 146 -13.16 -0.43 1.24
C ILE A 146 -12.91 -1.87 1.68
N ALA A 147 -11.68 -2.36 1.54
CA ALA A 147 -11.31 -3.70 2.00
C ALA A 147 -9.82 -3.81 2.28
N LEU A 148 -9.48 -4.68 3.24
CA LEU A 148 -8.11 -5.02 3.64
C LEU A 148 -8.02 -6.53 3.80
N ARG A 149 -6.89 -7.15 3.43
CA ARG A 149 -6.53 -8.53 3.73
C ARG A 149 -5.03 -8.62 3.97
N GLY A 150 -4.60 -9.58 4.78
CA GLY A 150 -3.17 -9.83 5.00
C GLY A 150 -2.52 -8.85 5.99
N GLU A 151 -1.24 -8.55 5.78
CA GLU A 151 -0.36 -7.78 6.68
C GLU A 151 0.03 -6.42 6.08
N PHE A 152 0.29 -5.42 6.92
CA PHE A 152 0.69 -4.06 6.51
C PHE A 152 1.68 -3.44 7.52
N ASP A 153 2.64 -2.65 7.02
CA ASP A 153 3.61 -1.90 7.84
C ASP A 153 3.06 -0.60 8.43
N GLU A 154 1.91 -0.15 7.96
CA GLU A 154 1.19 1.03 8.46
C GLU A 154 -0.29 0.70 8.72
N PRO A 155 -0.95 1.39 9.66
CA PRO A 155 -2.39 1.23 9.89
C PRO A 155 -3.22 1.78 8.72
N LEU A 156 -4.18 1.00 8.23
CA LEU A 156 -5.23 1.44 7.30
C LEU A 156 -6.61 1.12 7.88
N SER A 157 -7.61 1.96 7.62
CA SER A 157 -8.95 1.78 8.17
C SER A 157 -9.97 1.62 7.05
N VAL A 158 -10.69 0.49 7.04
CA VAL A 158 -11.86 0.35 6.17
C VAL A 158 -12.89 1.42 6.53
N GLY A 159 -13.32 2.18 5.54
CA GLY A 159 -14.24 3.29 5.68
C GLY A 159 -13.57 4.66 5.67
N GLU A 160 -12.28 4.74 5.93
CA GLU A 160 -11.50 5.99 5.91
C GLU A 160 -11.19 6.43 4.49
N THR A 161 -11.16 7.74 4.28
CA THR A 161 -10.86 8.37 2.99
C THR A 161 -9.48 9.03 3.07
N TYR A 162 -8.61 8.64 2.16
CA TYR A 162 -7.23 9.07 2.07
C TYR A 162 -7.07 10.03 0.92
N ARG A 163 -6.46 11.19 1.18
CA ARG A 163 -6.12 12.15 0.15
C ARG A 163 -4.72 11.87 -0.36
N PHE A 164 -4.57 11.79 -1.67
CA PHE A 164 -3.28 11.51 -2.30
C PHE A 164 -2.97 12.45 -3.45
N VAL A 165 -1.70 12.47 -3.82
CA VAL A 165 -1.15 13.16 -5.00
C VAL A 165 -0.21 12.20 -5.69
N ASN A 166 -0.37 12.02 -7.00
CA ASN A 166 0.63 11.36 -7.83
C ASN A 166 1.38 12.40 -8.67
N ALA A 167 2.69 12.21 -8.78
CA ALA A 167 3.59 13.07 -9.52
C ALA A 167 4.63 12.24 -10.26
N GLN A 168 5.08 12.76 -11.40
CA GLN A 168 6.04 12.08 -12.27
C GLN A 168 7.21 13.00 -12.63
N SER A 169 8.42 12.45 -12.60
CA SER A 169 9.60 13.15 -13.10
C SER A 169 9.76 13.00 -14.60
N ARG A 170 10.57 13.85 -15.23
CA ARG A 170 10.88 13.71 -16.67
C ARG A 170 11.55 12.38 -17.02
N GLY A 171 12.23 11.76 -16.07
CA GLY A 171 12.85 10.45 -16.22
C GLY A 171 11.89 9.27 -16.03
N GLY A 172 10.59 9.51 -15.83
CA GLY A 172 9.58 8.46 -15.62
C GLY A 172 9.51 7.93 -14.19
N ARG A 173 10.21 8.56 -13.24
CA ARG A 173 10.11 8.22 -11.81
C ARG A 173 8.75 8.63 -11.26
N LEU A 174 8.18 7.78 -10.43
CA LEU A 174 6.94 8.05 -9.71
C LEU A 174 7.22 8.58 -8.32
N LEU A 175 6.40 9.54 -7.90
CA LEU A 175 6.33 10.03 -6.54
C LEU A 175 4.87 10.18 -6.14
N SER A 176 4.47 9.49 -5.08
CA SER A 176 3.14 9.61 -4.51
C SER A 176 3.21 10.19 -3.10
N GLY A 177 2.29 11.07 -2.79
CA GLY A 177 2.16 11.70 -1.47
C GLY A 177 0.78 11.42 -0.90
N GLU A 178 0.72 10.91 0.32
CA GLU A 178 -0.50 10.73 1.10
C GLU A 178 -0.53 11.73 2.24
N PHE A 179 -1.71 12.30 2.52
CA PHE A 179 -1.84 13.42 3.46
C PHE A 179 -2.87 13.13 4.54
N SER A 180 -2.46 13.35 5.79
CA SER A 180 -3.34 13.27 6.96
C SER A 180 -3.07 14.47 7.88
N GLY A 181 -4.03 15.39 7.94
CA GLY A 181 -3.85 16.67 8.62
C GLY A 181 -2.67 17.46 8.05
N ASP A 182 -1.69 17.79 8.91
CA ASP A 182 -0.46 18.50 8.55
C ASP A 182 0.72 17.54 8.23
N ASP A 183 0.49 16.24 8.29
CA ASP A 183 1.50 15.23 7.97
C ASP A 183 1.35 14.72 6.53
N ALA A 184 2.50 14.36 5.96
CA ALA A 184 2.59 13.81 4.62
C ALA A 184 3.54 12.61 4.61
N MET A 185 3.09 11.51 3.99
CA MET A 185 3.93 10.36 3.68
C MET A 185 4.24 10.37 2.19
N TRP A 186 5.50 10.13 1.83
CA TRP A 186 5.93 10.14 0.44
C TRP A 186 6.46 8.77 0.05
N PHE A 187 6.18 8.37 -1.20
CA PHE A 187 6.54 7.07 -1.76
C PHE A 187 7.18 7.26 -3.13
N GLU A 188 8.41 6.79 -3.29
CA GLU A 188 9.18 6.89 -4.52
C GLU A 188 9.17 5.54 -5.26
N GLY A 189 9.04 5.57 -6.57
CA GLY A 189 9.00 4.35 -7.35
C GLY A 189 9.06 4.53 -8.86
N GLN A 190 8.49 3.56 -9.56
CA GLN A 190 8.45 3.49 -11.01
C GLN A 190 7.24 2.70 -11.49
N TRP A 191 6.78 3.03 -12.70
CA TRP A 191 5.87 2.18 -13.46
C TRP A 191 6.58 0.90 -13.90
N VAL A 192 5.83 -0.19 -13.96
CA VAL A 192 6.25 -1.51 -14.43
C VAL A 192 5.29 -1.91 -15.54
N ASP A 193 5.83 -2.37 -16.66
CA ASP A 193 5.01 -2.96 -17.72
C ASP A 193 4.39 -4.26 -17.18
N PRO A 194 3.06 -4.43 -17.21
CA PRO A 194 2.40 -5.64 -16.71
C PRO A 194 2.88 -6.92 -17.44
N PHE A 195 3.37 -6.82 -18.67
CA PHE A 195 3.92 -7.97 -19.41
C PHE A 195 5.32 -8.40 -18.92
N ASP A 196 6.02 -7.54 -18.18
CA ASP A 196 7.30 -7.86 -17.54
C ASP A 196 7.11 -8.48 -16.14
N VAL A 197 5.86 -8.65 -15.69
CA VAL A 197 5.52 -9.25 -14.40
C VAL A 197 5.40 -10.78 -14.54
N THR A 198 6.17 -11.49 -13.72
CA THR A 198 6.07 -12.96 -13.57
C THR A 198 5.62 -13.30 -12.16
N VAL A 199 4.66 -14.21 -12.04
CA VAL A 199 4.06 -14.60 -10.75
C VAL A 199 4.31 -16.08 -10.50
N GLU A 200 4.96 -16.38 -9.37
CA GLU A 200 5.01 -17.70 -8.77
C GLU A 200 3.88 -17.78 -7.74
N GLN A 201 2.84 -18.55 -8.05
CA GLN A 201 1.66 -18.63 -7.19
C GLN A 201 1.99 -19.31 -5.85
N GLY A 202 1.53 -18.70 -4.76
CA GLY A 202 1.58 -19.30 -3.44
C GLY A 202 0.76 -20.59 -3.41
N THR A 203 1.24 -21.62 -2.68
CA THR A 203 0.50 -22.88 -2.49
C THR A 203 -0.52 -22.77 -1.37
#